data_AF-A0A7S0FDN6-F1
#
_entry.id   AF-A0A7S0FDN6-F1
#
_cell.length_a   1.000
_cell.length_b   1.000
_cell.length_c   1.000
_cell.angle_alpha   90.00
_cell.angle_beta   90.00
_cell.angle_gamma   90.00
#
_symmetry.space_group_name_H-M   'P 1'
#
loop_
_entity.id
_entity.type
_entity.pdbx_description
1 polymer ?
#
loop_
_entity_poly.entity_id
_entity_poly.type
_entity_poly.pdbx_seq_one_letter_code
_entity_poly.pdbx_strand_id
1 'polypeptide(L)'
;AGQVRRQAAVSNNRPFRFPQKPKDSPLKVEIFKPVGAAYVVLRPGEDQYKVSFSFAGEETPMTCELHVKPVPEGTAALPPPEEPKETTATAKEAKDYLEGHEVMQFVQSLLQTLIKDKPKDPYRY
;
A
#
# COMPACT_ATOMS: atom_id res chain seq x y z
N ALA A 1 -7.27 -4.23 12.98
CA ALA A 1 -7.95 -5.53 13.22
C ALA A 1 -7.85 -5.87 14.71
N GLY A 2 -8.97 -6.14 15.38
CA GLY A 2 -9.06 -6.26 16.85
C GLY A 2 -8.65 -7.62 17.42
N GLN A 3 -8.73 -7.75 18.74
CA GLN A 3 -8.29 -8.95 19.48
C GLN A 3 -9.08 -10.24 19.14
N VAL A 4 -10.27 -10.12 18.53
CA VAL A 4 -11.19 -11.24 18.25
C VAL A 4 -11.27 -11.65 16.77
N ARG A 5 -10.65 -10.88 15.86
CA ARG A 5 -10.62 -11.19 14.41
C ARG A 5 -9.17 -11.33 13.96
N ARG A 6 -8.88 -12.41 13.21
CA ARG A 6 -7.57 -12.66 12.62
C ARG A 6 -7.70 -12.74 11.10
N GLN A 7 -6.71 -12.20 10.40
CA GLN A 7 -6.60 -12.24 8.94
C GLN A 7 -5.12 -12.38 8.59
N ALA A 8 -4.80 -13.25 7.64
CA ALA A 8 -3.45 -13.41 7.12
C ALA A 8 -3.50 -13.92 5.67
N ALA A 9 -2.36 -13.87 4.99
CA ALA A 9 -2.17 -14.56 3.72
C ALA A 9 -2.42 -16.06 3.88
N VAL A 10 -2.91 -16.71 2.82
CA VAL A 10 -3.19 -18.16 2.81
C VAL A 10 -1.92 -18.98 3.07
N SER A 11 -0.75 -18.46 2.71
CA SER A 11 0.56 -19.08 2.97
C SER A 11 1.04 -18.99 4.42
N ASN A 12 0.28 -18.34 5.32
CA ASN A 12 0.68 -18.21 6.72
C ASN A 12 0.54 -19.54 7.48
N ASN A 13 1.68 -20.19 7.74
CA ASN A 13 1.74 -21.45 8.48
C ASN A 13 1.73 -21.29 10.02
N ARG A 14 1.49 -20.09 10.53
CA ARG A 14 1.49 -19.82 11.99
C ARG A 14 0.09 -20.01 12.58
N PRO A 15 -0.07 -20.71 13.71
CA PRO A 15 -1.34 -20.84 14.40
C PRO A 15 -1.91 -19.49 14.84
N PHE A 16 -3.22 -19.30 14.67
CA PHE A 16 -3.93 -18.14 15.21
C PHE A 16 -4.27 -18.33 16.69
N ARG A 17 -3.90 -17.36 17.53
CA ARG A 17 -4.26 -17.32 18.96
C ARG A 17 -5.37 -16.32 19.22
N PHE A 18 -6.36 -16.73 20.00
CA PHE A 18 -7.48 -15.90 20.44
C PHE A 18 -7.42 -15.70 21.96
N PRO A 19 -7.79 -14.52 22.50
CA PRO A 19 -7.70 -14.24 23.94
C PRO A 19 -8.54 -15.18 24.81
N GLN A 20 -9.64 -15.68 24.25
CA GLN A 20 -10.55 -16.61 24.92
C GLN A 20 -11.00 -17.67 23.92
N LYS A 21 -11.25 -18.89 24.41
CA LYS A 21 -11.90 -19.92 23.62
C LYS A 21 -13.35 -19.50 23.38
N PRO A 22 -13.86 -19.52 22.14
CA PRO A 22 -15.28 -19.29 21.90
C PRO A 22 -16.08 -20.32 22.69
N LYS A 23 -16.83 -19.86 23.69
CA LYS A 23 -17.89 -20.66 24.32
C LYS A 23 -19.13 -20.47 23.46
N ASP A 24 -19.65 -21.55 22.92
CA ASP A 24 -20.99 -21.64 22.34
C ASP A 24 -21.25 -20.88 21.02
N SER A 25 -20.20 -20.43 20.31
CA SER A 25 -20.34 -19.75 19.00
C SER A 25 -19.48 -20.40 17.91
N PRO A 26 -20.01 -20.58 16.67
CA PRO A 26 -19.23 -21.11 15.56
C PRO A 26 -18.12 -20.13 15.13
N LEU A 27 -16.97 -20.68 14.75
CA LEU A 27 -15.87 -19.91 14.19
C LEU A 27 -16.14 -19.65 12.70
N LYS A 28 -16.42 -18.40 12.32
CA LYS A 28 -16.51 -18.00 10.92
C LYS A 28 -15.12 -17.95 10.30
N VAL A 29 -14.89 -18.73 9.24
CA VAL A 29 -13.65 -18.73 8.46
C VAL A 29 -13.98 -18.26 7.06
N GLU A 30 -13.30 -17.21 6.59
CA GLU A 30 -13.48 -16.62 5.27
C GLU A 30 -12.16 -16.61 4.52
N ILE A 31 -12.20 -16.99 3.24
CA ILE A 31 -11.08 -16.89 2.31
C ILE A 31 -11.34 -15.70 1.40
N PHE A 32 -10.43 -14.73 1.43
CA PHE A 32 -10.47 -13.57 0.55
C PHE A 32 -9.43 -13.74 -0.57
N LYS A 33 -9.83 -13.37 -1.79
CA LYS A 33 -8.91 -13.16 -2.91
C LYS A 33 -8.82 -11.65 -3.16
N PRO A 34 -7.61 -11.05 -3.21
CA PRO A 34 -7.47 -9.68 -3.68
C PRO A 34 -8.06 -9.57 -5.08
N VAL A 35 -9.07 -8.72 -5.23
CA VAL A 35 -9.72 -8.49 -6.53
C VAL A 35 -8.97 -7.43 -7.32
N GLY A 36 -8.37 -6.43 -6.67
CA GLY A 36 -7.58 -5.40 -7.33
C GLY A 36 -6.64 -4.67 -6.36
N ALA A 37 -5.60 -4.05 -6.92
CA ALA A 37 -4.66 -3.18 -6.21
C ALA A 37 -4.39 -1.94 -7.06
N ALA A 38 -4.17 -0.79 -6.42
CA ALA A 38 -3.86 0.46 -7.09
C ALA A 38 -2.92 1.29 -6.21
N TYR A 39 -2.02 2.03 -6.86
CA TYR A 39 -1.14 2.99 -6.20
C TYR A 39 -1.71 4.40 -6.37
N VAL A 40 -1.62 5.21 -5.32
CA VAL A 40 -2.06 6.61 -5.32
C VAL A 40 -0.88 7.48 -4.92
N VAL A 41 -0.58 8.49 -5.72
CA VAL A 41 0.43 9.49 -5.39
C VAL A 41 -0.21 10.56 -4.55
N LEU A 42 0.23 10.70 -3.30
CA LEU A 42 -0.25 11.73 -2.39
C LEU A 42 0.36 13.08 -2.75
N ARG A 43 -0.47 14.13 -2.77
CA ARG A 43 -0.07 15.51 -3.05
C ARG A 43 -0.14 16.35 -1.78
N PRO A 44 0.85 17.22 -1.52
CA PRO A 44 0.77 18.16 -0.41
C PRO A 44 -0.47 19.06 -0.51
N GLY A 45 -1.24 19.16 0.58
CA GLY A 45 -2.45 20.00 0.65
C GLY A 45 -3.70 19.40 0.00
N GLU A 46 -3.61 18.18 -0.52
CA GLU A 46 -4.76 17.42 -1.01
C GLU A 46 -5.08 16.28 -0.04
N ASP A 47 -6.31 16.29 0.47
CA ASP A 47 -6.76 15.29 1.44
C ASP A 47 -7.70 14.26 0.81
N GLN A 48 -8.21 14.48 -0.41
CA GLN A 48 -9.18 13.60 -1.07
C GLN A 48 -8.61 13.05 -2.38
N TYR A 49 -8.66 11.72 -2.55
CA TYR A 49 -8.13 11.03 -3.71
C TYR A 49 -9.15 10.08 -4.29
N LYS A 50 -9.26 10.04 -5.62
CA LYS A 50 -10.05 9.02 -6.32
C LYS A 50 -9.12 7.93 -6.85
N VAL A 51 -9.36 6.70 -6.41
CA VAL A 51 -8.59 5.51 -6.79
C VAL A 51 -9.42 4.68 -7.76
N SER A 52 -8.80 4.25 -8.87
CA SER A 52 -9.45 3.36 -9.83
C SER A 52 -8.73 2.02 -9.83
N PHE A 53 -9.49 0.94 -9.70
CA PHE A 53 -9.02 -0.43 -9.76
C PHE A 53 -9.41 -1.02 -11.11
N SER A 54 -8.42 -1.50 -11.85
CA SER A 54 -8.61 -2.22 -13.11
C SER A 54 -8.60 -3.72 -12.82
N PHE A 55 -9.66 -4.41 -13.21
CA PHE A 55 -9.78 -5.86 -13.07
C PHE A 55 -9.59 -6.51 -14.44
N ALA A 56 -8.82 -7.59 -14.50
CA ALA A 56 -8.68 -8.33 -15.75
C ALA A 56 -10.02 -8.93 -16.16
N GLY A 57 -10.60 -8.43 -17.25
CA GLY A 57 -11.86 -8.93 -17.83
C GLY A 57 -13.12 -8.08 -17.58
N GLU A 58 -13.02 -6.93 -16.90
CA GLU A 58 -14.13 -5.98 -16.76
C GLU A 58 -13.80 -4.65 -17.46
N GLU A 59 -14.74 -4.16 -18.28
CA GLU A 59 -14.57 -2.88 -18.99
C GLU A 59 -14.76 -1.66 -18.08
N THR A 60 -15.51 -1.80 -16.98
CA THR A 60 -15.78 -0.71 -16.04
C THR A 60 -14.87 -0.77 -14.82
N PRO A 61 -13.97 0.21 -14.61
CA PRO A 61 -13.12 0.23 -13.42
C PRO A 61 -13.94 0.50 -12.15
N MET A 62 -13.65 -0.25 -11.08
CA MET A 62 -14.18 0.08 -9.75
C MET A 62 -13.45 1.30 -9.21
N THR A 63 -14.16 2.29 -8.69
CA THR A 63 -13.52 3.48 -8.10
C THR A 63 -13.85 3.62 -6.62
N CYS A 64 -12.88 4.09 -5.83
CA CYS A 64 -13.02 4.39 -4.42
C CYS A 64 -12.50 5.81 -4.13
N GLU A 65 -13.12 6.51 -3.17
CA GLU A 65 -12.64 7.79 -2.68
C GLU A 65 -11.93 7.59 -1.33
N LEU A 66 -10.72 8.10 -1.21
CA LEU A 66 -9.92 8.07 0.00
C LEU A 66 -9.81 9.47 0.56
N HIS A 67 -10.00 9.61 1.87
CA HIS A 67 -9.71 10.84 2.61
C HIS A 67 -8.48 10.58 3.50
N VAL A 68 -7.35 11.18 3.16
CA VAL A 68 -6.08 11.03 3.87
C VAL A 68 -5.84 12.28 4.69
N LYS A 69 -5.98 12.18 6.02
CA LYS A 69 -5.72 13.28 6.95
C LYS A 69 -4.53 12.95 7.85
N PRO A 70 -3.66 13.92 8.15
CA PRO A 70 -2.66 13.74 9.18
C PRO A 70 -3.34 13.51 10.53
N VAL A 71 -2.87 12.52 11.28
CA VAL A 71 -3.29 12.32 12.67
C VAL A 71 -2.56 13.36 13.52
N PRO A 72 -3.25 14.15 14.35
CA PRO A 72 -2.59 15.13 15.20
C PRO A 72 -1.58 14.46 16.14
N GLU A 73 -0.42 15.10 16.30
CA GLU A 73 0.65 14.64 17.20
C GLU A 73 0.08 14.42 18.61
N GLY A 74 0.32 13.23 19.17
CA GLY A 74 -0.16 12.83 20.50
C GLY A 74 -1.24 11.75 20.50
N THR A 75 -1.83 11.43 19.35
CA THR A 75 -2.66 10.22 19.22
C THR A 75 -1.75 9.05 18.95
N ALA A 76 -1.52 8.19 19.96
CA ALA A 76 -0.66 7.02 19.83
C ALA A 76 -1.11 6.12 18.68
N ALA A 77 -0.38 6.18 17.55
CA ALA A 77 -0.42 5.11 16.57
C ALA A 77 0.01 3.83 17.31
N LEU A 78 -0.81 2.78 17.22
CA LEU A 78 -0.41 1.45 17.67
C LEU A 78 0.99 1.17 17.09
N PRO A 79 1.95 0.66 17.90
CA PRO A 79 3.28 0.38 17.41
C PRO A 79 3.15 -0.52 16.18
N PRO A 80 3.85 -0.21 15.08
CA PRO A 80 3.85 -1.07 13.90
C PRO A 80 4.24 -2.49 14.35
N PRO A 81 3.54 -3.53 13.90
CA PRO A 81 4.01 -4.90 14.08
C PRO A 81 5.44 -4.95 13.54
N GLU A 82 6.38 -5.51 14.32
CA GLU A 82 7.75 -5.71 13.85
C GLU A 82 7.72 -6.41 12.49
N GLU A 83 8.00 -5.65 11.43
CA GLU A 83 8.15 -6.20 10.10
C GLU A 83 9.35 -7.14 10.11
N PRO A 84 9.23 -8.36 9.60
CA PRO A 84 10.40 -9.19 9.37
C PRO A 84 11.31 -8.43 8.41
N LYS A 85 12.56 -8.17 8.83
CA LYS A 85 13.62 -7.60 8.01
C LYS A 85 13.55 -8.18 6.61
N GLU A 86 13.12 -7.35 5.65
CA GLU A 86 13.08 -7.73 4.25
C GLU A 86 14.49 -8.16 3.82
N THR A 87 14.55 -9.37 3.30
CA THR A 87 15.74 -9.99 2.76
C THR A 87 16.26 -9.17 1.58
N THR A 88 17.55 -8.91 1.58
CA THR A 88 18.37 -8.26 0.54
C THR A 88 18.11 -8.66 -0.93
N ALA A 89 17.32 -9.70 -1.19
CA ALA A 89 16.87 -10.13 -2.52
C ALA A 89 15.92 -9.12 -3.19
N THR A 90 14.94 -8.54 -2.47
CA THR A 90 13.95 -7.60 -3.05
C THR A 90 14.59 -6.30 -3.53
N ALA A 91 15.62 -5.82 -2.83
CA ALA A 91 16.35 -4.60 -3.22
C ALA A 91 17.14 -4.79 -4.53
N LYS A 92 17.67 -5.99 -4.77
CA LYS A 92 18.42 -6.30 -6.00
C LYS A 92 17.48 -6.40 -7.20
N GLU A 93 16.37 -7.13 -7.06
CA GLU A 93 15.38 -7.27 -8.14
C GLU A 93 14.75 -5.93 -8.53
N ALA A 94 14.45 -5.07 -7.55
CA ALA A 94 13.97 -3.72 -7.82
C ALA A 94 15.00 -2.87 -8.57
N LYS A 95 16.29 -2.98 -8.19
CA LYS A 95 17.37 -2.28 -8.88
C LYS A 95 17.52 -2.74 -10.33
N ASP A 96 17.55 -4.05 -10.55
CA ASP A 96 17.68 -4.64 -11.89
C ASP A 96 16.50 -4.23 -12.79
N TYR A 97 15.27 -4.16 -12.24
CA TYR A 97 14.10 -3.66 -12.97
C TYR A 97 14.24 -2.19 -13.37
N LEU A 98 14.66 -1.32 -12.43
CA LEU A 98 14.81 0.12 -12.67
C LEU A 98 15.93 0.44 -13.65
N GLU A 99 17.01 -0.33 -13.64
CA GLU A 99 18.13 -0.19 -14.58
C GLU A 99 17.77 -0.74 -15.96
N GLY A 100 17.18 -1.95 -16.02
CA GLY A 100 16.81 -2.59 -17.28
C GLY A 100 15.73 -1.85 -18.09
N HIS A 101 14.90 -1.05 -17.41
CA HIS A 101 13.87 -0.22 -18.05
C HIS A 101 14.25 1.26 -18.14
N GLU A 102 15.51 1.61 -17.85
CA GLU A 102 16.05 2.98 -17.89
C GLU A 102 15.28 4.01 -17.02
N VAL A 103 14.45 3.53 -16.10
CA VAL A 103 13.60 4.37 -15.23
C VAL A 103 14.47 5.29 -14.39
N MET A 104 15.62 4.82 -13.92
CA MET A 104 16.54 5.64 -13.12
C MET A 104 17.08 6.84 -13.90
N GLN A 105 17.45 6.65 -15.18
CA GLN A 105 17.97 7.72 -16.02
C GLN A 105 16.87 8.73 -16.38
N PHE A 106 15.67 8.22 -16.68
CA PHE A 106 14.50 9.05 -16.92
C PHE A 106 14.14 9.91 -15.70
N VAL A 107 14.05 9.31 -14.50
CA VAL A 107 13.74 10.04 -13.27
C VAL A 107 14.83 11.06 -12.93
N GLN A 108 16.11 10.74 -13.13
CA GLN A 108 17.22 11.69 -12.93
C GLN A 108 17.14 12.88 -13.89
N SER A 109 16.84 12.66 -15.18
CA SER A 109 16.69 13.76 -16.14
C SER A 109 15.46 14.62 -15.86
N LEU A 110 14.34 14.00 -15.45
CA LEU A 110 13.15 14.70 -15.01
C LEU A 110 13.43 15.58 -13.78
N LEU A 111 14.12 15.04 -12.77
CA LEU A 111 14.51 15.79 -11.58
C LEU A 111 15.43 16.96 -11.92
N GLN A 112 16.43 16.75 -12.79
CA GLN A 112 17.30 17.83 -13.26
C GLN A 112 16.51 18.93 -13.95
N THR A 113 15.52 18.57 -14.77
CA THR A 113 14.65 19.51 -15.48
C THR A 113 13.78 20.29 -14.50
N LEU A 114 13.14 19.61 -13.53
CA LEU A 114 12.35 20.25 -12.47
C LEU A 114 13.17 21.22 -11.62
N ILE A 115 14.40 20.86 -11.27
CA ILE A 115 15.31 21.71 -10.49
C ILE A 115 15.72 22.96 -11.28
N LYS A 116 15.87 22.82 -12.59
CA LYS A 116 16.26 23.91 -13.49
C LYS A 116 15.10 24.87 -13.75
N ASP A 117 13.94 24.33 -14.10
CA ASP A 117 12.78 25.11 -14.53
C ASP A 117 11.98 25.66 -13.34
N LYS A 118 12.11 25.04 -12.15
CA LYS A 118 11.41 25.40 -10.90
C LYS A 118 9.96 25.82 -11.15
N PRO A 119 9.14 24.97 -11.81
CA PRO A 119 7.75 25.31 -12.09
C PRO A 119 6.99 25.53 -10.78
N LYS A 120 5.98 26.39 -10.81
CA LYS A 120 5.11 26.65 -9.64
C LYS A 120 4.41 25.38 -9.13
N ASP A 121 4.19 24.41 -10.02
CA ASP A 121 3.63 23.09 -9.69
C ASP A 121 4.49 21.98 -10.32
N PRO A 122 5.43 21.38 -9.57
CA PRO A 122 6.32 20.32 -10.05
C PRO A 122 5.61 19.01 -10.45
N TYR A 123 4.37 18.81 -10.02
CA TYR A 123 3.65 17.54 -10.21
C TYR A 123 2.80 17.50 -11.50
N ARG A 124 2.89 18.54 -12.35
CA ARG A 124 2.22 18.61 -13.66
C ARG A 124 3.11 18.35 -14.87
N TYR A 125 4.42 18.21 -14.68
CA TYR A 125 5.33 17.72 -15.71
C TYR A 125 5.13 16.22 -15.94
#